data_AF-A0A973RC69-F1
#
_entry.id   AF-A0A973RC69-F1
#
_cell.length_a   1.000
_cell.length_b   1.000
_cell.length_c   1.000
_cell.angle_alpha   90.00
_cell.angle_beta   90.00
_cell.angle_gamma   90.00
#
_symmetry.space_group_name_H-M   'P 1'
#
loop_
_entity.id
_entity.type
_entity.pdbx_description
1 polymer ?
#
loop_
_entity_poly.entity_id
_entity_poly.type
_entity_poly.pdbx_seq_one_letter_code
_entity_poly.pdbx_strand_id
1 'polypeptide(L)'
;MSGDRIRGAFIGLAVGDAAGWPASRHRAALHAPWSRRLHRELDAFAEEHKITTLPVPFALNQPTAPLAIGPSDDAEWLAWTLLTIDRPRADAFRELTGVRARVSVATALDNLAKGVEPPASGHDNPHHFDDAAAVRAVAFGALGRDPAADAQVTNAGDGVLGALAMAAAVAEAVSSGSVAKAVEAALAVLPEDTAIGHNARVALEAALRAGDPFGAVP
;
A
#
# COMPACT_ATOMS: atom_id res chain seq x y z
N MET A 1 23.41 -3.04 -9.92
CA MET A 1 21.96 -2.88 -10.14
C MET A 1 21.74 -2.00 -11.35
N SER A 2 20.90 -2.40 -12.32
CA SER A 2 20.55 -1.49 -13.41
C SER A 2 19.58 -0.44 -12.88
N GLY A 3 19.88 0.84 -13.12
CA GLY A 3 18.99 1.95 -12.74
C GLY A 3 17.58 1.82 -13.32
N ASP A 4 17.44 1.12 -14.44
CA ASP A 4 16.15 0.88 -15.10
C ASP A 4 15.22 -0.01 -14.28
N ARG A 5 15.75 -1.00 -13.54
CA ARG A 5 14.91 -1.89 -12.72
C ARG A 5 14.42 -1.20 -11.45
N ILE A 6 15.25 -0.33 -10.86
CA ILE A 6 14.82 0.53 -9.75
C ILE A 6 13.70 1.47 -10.21
N ARG A 7 13.88 2.13 -11.38
CA ARG A 7 12.82 2.94 -11.99
C ARG A 7 11.56 2.11 -12.26
N GLY A 8 11.72 0.89 -12.78
CA GLY A 8 10.64 -0.05 -13.03
C GLY A 8 9.84 -0.40 -11.77
N ALA A 9 10.51 -0.62 -10.63
CA ALA A 9 9.83 -0.90 -9.36
C ALA A 9 8.95 0.28 -8.91
N PHE A 10 9.47 1.51 -9.00
CA PHE A 10 8.74 2.71 -8.56
C PHE A 10 7.60 3.07 -9.52
N ILE A 11 7.84 3.00 -10.83
CA ILE A 11 6.81 3.20 -11.84
C ILE A 11 5.75 2.11 -11.71
N GLY A 12 6.15 0.85 -11.51
CA GLY A 12 5.23 -0.28 -11.33
C GLY A 12 4.30 -0.09 -10.15
N LEU A 13 4.82 0.35 -8.99
CA LEU A 13 3.99 0.70 -7.83
C LEU A 13 3.01 1.81 -8.18
N ALA A 14 3.47 2.90 -8.80
CA ALA A 14 2.60 4.02 -9.16
C ALA A 14 1.53 3.63 -10.19
N VAL A 15 1.83 2.73 -11.14
CA VAL A 15 0.85 2.17 -12.07
C VAL A 15 -0.16 1.28 -11.34
N GLY A 16 0.30 0.43 -10.41
CA GLY A 16 -0.57 -0.44 -9.61
C GLY A 16 -1.54 0.37 -8.74
N ASP A 17 -1.04 1.39 -8.05
CA ASP A 17 -1.82 2.36 -7.29
C ASP A 17 -2.86 3.04 -8.20
N ALA A 18 -2.41 3.61 -9.33
CA ALA A 18 -3.30 4.29 -10.28
C ALA A 18 -4.41 3.42 -10.86
N ALA A 19 -4.13 2.13 -11.08
CA ALA A 19 -5.09 1.16 -11.59
C ALA A 19 -6.06 0.66 -10.50
N GLY A 20 -5.70 0.84 -9.23
CA GLY A 20 -6.50 0.44 -8.09
C GLY A 20 -7.80 1.23 -7.95
N TRP A 21 -8.87 0.54 -7.56
CA TRP A 21 -10.14 1.18 -7.19
C TRP A 21 -9.98 2.33 -6.17
N PRO A 22 -9.12 2.22 -5.13
CA PRO A 22 -8.91 3.31 -4.17
C PRO A 22 -8.43 4.62 -4.78
N ALA A 23 -7.57 4.59 -5.82
CA ALA A 23 -6.97 5.80 -6.37
C ALA A 23 -8.02 6.77 -6.91
N SER A 24 -9.05 6.26 -7.60
CA SER A 24 -10.17 7.07 -8.08
C SER A 24 -10.88 7.81 -6.93
N ARG A 25 -11.11 7.12 -5.79
CA ARG A 25 -11.75 7.69 -4.60
C ARG A 25 -10.84 8.68 -3.89
N HIS A 26 -9.55 8.37 -3.76
CA HIS A 26 -8.57 9.23 -3.13
C HIS A 26 -8.38 10.53 -3.91
N ARG A 27 -8.30 10.47 -5.24
CA ARG A 27 -8.13 11.62 -6.13
C ARG A 27 -9.39 12.46 -6.25
N ALA A 28 -10.58 11.87 -6.07
CA ALA A 28 -11.83 12.62 -5.98
C ALA A 28 -11.84 13.66 -4.84
N ALA A 29 -10.92 13.55 -3.86
CA ALA A 29 -10.70 14.58 -2.85
C ALA A 29 -10.21 15.93 -3.40
N LEU A 30 -9.68 15.96 -4.63
CA LEU A 30 -9.29 17.17 -5.33
C LEU A 30 -10.49 17.91 -5.96
N HIS A 31 -11.67 17.30 -5.99
CA HIS A 31 -12.92 17.98 -6.36
C HIS A 31 -13.52 18.75 -5.19
N ALA A 32 -14.45 19.66 -5.51
CA ALA A 32 -15.19 20.38 -4.50
C ALA A 32 -15.92 19.42 -3.54
N PRO A 33 -15.98 19.71 -2.22
CA PRO A 33 -16.58 18.81 -1.23
C PRO A 33 -18.03 18.39 -1.55
N TRP A 34 -18.82 19.27 -2.17
CA TRP A 34 -20.20 18.99 -2.55
C TRP A 34 -20.31 17.92 -3.65
N SER A 35 -19.35 17.84 -4.58
CA SER A 35 -19.37 16.85 -5.66
C SER A 35 -19.17 15.43 -5.12
N ARG A 36 -18.29 15.27 -4.12
CA ARG A 36 -18.13 13.99 -3.40
C ARG A 36 -19.37 13.60 -2.60
N ARG A 37 -20.01 14.58 -1.95
CA ARG A 37 -21.26 14.35 -1.21
C ARG A 37 -22.36 13.88 -2.17
N LEU A 38 -22.54 14.59 -3.28
CA LEU A 38 -23.55 14.27 -4.29
C LEU A 38 -23.33 12.89 -4.90
N HIS A 39 -22.09 12.51 -5.20
CA HIS A 39 -21.78 11.16 -5.69
C HIS A 39 -22.27 10.08 -4.72
N ARG A 40 -22.02 10.23 -3.42
CA ARG A 40 -22.52 9.28 -2.40
C ARG A 40 -24.05 9.27 -2.27
N GLU A 41 -24.68 10.44 -2.33
CA GLU A 41 -26.14 10.56 -2.28
C GLU A 41 -26.80 9.89 -3.49
N LEU A 42 -26.23 10.07 -4.69
CA LEU A 42 -26.72 9.44 -5.91
C LEU A 42 -26.44 7.93 -5.94
N ASP A 43 -25.35 7.47 -5.33
CA ASP A 43 -25.03 6.03 -5.22
C ASP A 43 -26.04 5.33 -4.31
N ALA A 44 -26.32 5.92 -3.14
CA ALA A 44 -27.38 5.45 -2.26
C ALA A 44 -28.77 5.46 -2.92
N PHE A 45 -29.09 6.54 -3.65
CA PHE A 45 -30.33 6.62 -4.42
C PHE A 45 -30.43 5.52 -5.49
N ALA A 46 -29.36 5.29 -6.24
CA ALA A 46 -29.33 4.25 -7.27
C ALA A 46 -29.55 2.85 -6.67
N GLU A 47 -28.91 2.56 -5.54
CA GLU A 47 -29.09 1.32 -4.79
C GLU A 47 -30.53 1.15 -4.29
N GLU A 48 -31.08 2.16 -3.60
CA GLU A 48 -32.44 2.14 -3.03
C GLU A 48 -33.50 1.93 -4.12
N HIS A 49 -33.33 2.57 -5.27
CA HIS A 49 -34.29 2.53 -6.37
C HIS A 49 -33.99 1.47 -7.43
N LYS A 50 -32.96 0.63 -7.23
CA LYS A 50 -32.54 -0.42 -8.18
C LYS A 50 -32.25 0.12 -9.58
N ILE A 51 -31.62 1.29 -9.64
CA ILE A 51 -31.24 1.97 -10.87
C ILE A 51 -29.81 1.57 -11.23
N THR A 52 -29.57 1.18 -12.48
CA THR A 52 -28.24 0.73 -12.95
C THR A 52 -27.31 1.88 -13.37
N THR A 53 -27.80 3.12 -13.35
CA THR A 53 -27.00 4.30 -13.69
C THR A 53 -25.91 4.48 -12.65
N LEU A 54 -24.65 4.40 -13.08
CA LEU A 54 -23.50 4.68 -12.24
C LEU A 54 -23.40 6.20 -12.02
N PRO A 55 -23.58 6.69 -10.79
CA PRO A 55 -23.39 8.10 -10.52
C PRO A 55 -21.91 8.43 -10.65
N VAL A 56 -21.61 9.45 -11.44
CA VAL A 56 -20.25 9.88 -11.73
C VAL A 56 -20.03 11.27 -11.15
N PRO A 57 -18.88 11.55 -10.51
CA PRO A 57 -18.65 12.81 -9.81
C PRO A 57 -18.32 13.99 -10.75
N PHE A 58 -18.77 13.98 -12.01
CA PHE A 58 -18.52 15.10 -12.93
C PHE A 58 -19.76 15.99 -13.09
N ALA A 59 -19.52 17.30 -13.14
CA ALA A 59 -20.44 18.25 -13.73
C ALA A 59 -19.71 18.90 -14.91
N LEU A 60 -20.44 19.22 -15.98
CA LEU A 60 -19.89 19.81 -17.22
C LEU A 60 -19.07 21.10 -16.99
N ASN A 61 -19.20 21.71 -15.81
CA ASN A 61 -18.50 22.93 -15.41
C ASN A 61 -17.33 22.69 -14.44
N GLN A 62 -16.90 21.43 -14.21
CA GLN A 62 -15.81 21.11 -13.28
C GLN A 62 -14.53 20.65 -14.02
N PRO A 63 -13.34 20.92 -13.45
CA PRO A 63 -12.09 20.38 -13.98
C PRO A 63 -12.10 18.85 -14.00
N THR A 64 -11.71 18.25 -15.13
CA THR A 64 -11.63 16.80 -15.31
C THR A 64 -10.29 16.20 -14.86
N ALA A 65 -9.29 17.04 -14.57
CA ALA A 65 -7.95 16.58 -14.20
C ALA A 65 -7.92 15.58 -13.02
N PRO A 66 -8.75 15.72 -11.95
CA PRO A 66 -8.79 14.71 -10.89
C PRO A 66 -9.34 13.34 -11.31
N LEU A 67 -10.11 13.27 -12.40
CA LEU A 67 -10.66 12.03 -12.96
C LEU A 67 -9.66 11.30 -13.86
N ALA A 68 -8.55 11.94 -14.22
CA ALA A 68 -7.49 11.27 -14.95
C ALA A 68 -6.92 10.14 -14.09
N ILE A 69 -6.74 8.97 -14.71
CA ILE A 69 -6.02 7.84 -14.12
C ILE A 69 -4.65 8.35 -13.66
N GLY A 70 -4.34 8.11 -12.40
CA GLY A 70 -3.09 8.54 -11.81
C GLY A 70 -2.93 7.96 -10.43
N PRO A 71 -1.69 7.91 -9.92
CA PRO A 71 -1.42 7.38 -8.60
C PRO A 71 -2.08 8.24 -7.51
N SER A 72 -2.15 7.66 -6.32
CA SER A 72 -2.72 8.23 -5.12
C SER A 72 -1.79 8.03 -3.91
N ASP A 73 -2.32 7.56 -2.78
CA ASP A 73 -1.62 7.51 -1.51
C ASP A 73 -0.42 6.57 -1.50
N ASP A 74 -0.48 5.42 -2.18
CA ASP A 74 0.65 4.47 -2.16
C ASP A 74 1.91 5.06 -2.81
N ALA A 75 1.76 5.77 -3.94
CA ALA A 75 2.88 6.49 -4.55
C ALA A 75 3.37 7.66 -3.69
N GLU A 76 2.47 8.37 -3.00
CA GLU A 76 2.83 9.44 -2.04
C GLU A 76 3.65 8.87 -0.87
N TRP A 77 3.24 7.73 -0.32
CA TRP A 77 3.97 7.03 0.75
C TRP A 77 5.32 6.49 0.30
N LEU A 78 5.42 5.94 -0.92
CA LEU A 78 6.70 5.56 -1.50
C LEU A 78 7.64 6.77 -1.62
N ALA A 79 7.16 7.87 -2.19
CA ALA A 79 7.95 9.08 -2.39
C ALA A 79 8.41 9.69 -1.05
N TRP A 80 7.50 9.79 -0.07
CA TRP A 80 7.82 10.27 1.27
C TRP A 80 8.85 9.37 1.96
N THR A 81 8.73 8.05 1.82
CA THR A 81 9.70 7.10 2.37
C THR A 81 11.09 7.34 1.78
N LEU A 82 11.20 7.46 0.44
CA LEU A 82 12.46 7.74 -0.23
C LEU A 82 13.08 9.07 0.23
N LEU A 83 12.27 10.13 0.37
CA LEU A 83 12.72 11.46 0.81
C LEU A 83 13.17 11.50 2.27
N THR A 84 12.74 10.54 3.09
CA THR A 84 13.01 10.51 4.54
C THR A 84 13.80 9.27 4.98
N ILE A 85 14.25 8.42 4.06
CA ILE A 85 14.75 7.07 4.39
C ILE A 85 16.00 7.08 5.28
N ASP A 86 16.82 8.12 5.20
CA ASP A 86 18.03 8.27 6.02
C ASP A 86 17.76 8.87 7.41
N ARG A 87 16.50 9.13 7.75
CA ARG A 87 16.09 9.70 9.04
C ARG A 87 15.66 8.61 10.02
N PRO A 88 15.76 8.86 11.34
CA PRO A 88 15.11 8.02 12.33
C PRO A 88 13.60 7.94 12.04
N ARG A 89 13.07 6.71 11.94
CA ARG A 89 11.73 6.50 11.39
C ARG A 89 10.63 7.14 12.24
N ALA A 90 10.65 6.93 13.55
CA ALA A 90 9.68 7.55 14.46
C ALA A 90 9.65 9.09 14.32
N ASP A 91 10.83 9.74 14.20
CA ASP A 91 10.92 11.19 14.03
C ASP A 91 10.36 11.65 12.68
N ALA A 92 10.64 10.93 11.61
CA ALA A 92 10.05 11.23 10.30
C ALA A 92 8.52 11.16 10.34
N PHE A 93 7.94 10.15 11.01
CA PHE A 93 6.49 10.02 11.18
C PHE A 93 5.89 11.14 12.04
N ARG A 94 6.54 11.55 13.13
CA ARG A 94 6.05 12.64 14.01
C ARG A 94 5.85 13.98 13.30
N GLU A 95 6.62 14.22 12.25
CA GLU A 95 6.51 15.46 11.47
C GLU A 95 5.33 15.48 10.51
N LEU A 96 4.66 14.34 10.29
CA LEU A 96 3.46 14.27 9.47
C LEU A 96 2.29 14.94 10.21
N THR A 97 1.67 15.91 9.55
CA THR A 97 0.48 16.60 10.06
C THR A 97 -0.59 16.69 8.97
N GLY A 98 -1.86 16.55 9.37
CA GLY A 98 -2.99 16.68 8.44
C GLY A 98 -3.00 15.66 7.30
N VAL A 99 -2.29 14.53 7.43
CA VAL A 99 -2.21 13.51 6.38
C VAL A 99 -3.45 12.63 6.35
N ARG A 100 -3.81 12.15 5.16
CA ARG A 100 -4.73 11.02 5.01
C ARG A 100 -3.90 9.75 5.10
N ALA A 101 -4.35 8.81 5.91
CA ALA A 101 -3.60 7.63 6.25
C ALA A 101 -4.53 6.43 6.39
N ARG A 102 -3.98 5.23 6.16
CA ARG A 102 -4.61 3.96 6.54
C ARG A 102 -4.77 3.92 8.07
N VAL A 103 -5.72 3.11 8.57
CA VAL A 103 -6.03 3.07 10.00
C VAL A 103 -4.79 2.74 10.84
N SER A 104 -3.95 1.81 10.36
CA SER A 104 -2.70 1.48 11.03
C SER A 104 -1.78 2.70 11.22
N VAL A 105 -1.57 3.47 10.18
CA VAL A 105 -0.72 4.67 10.24
C VAL A 105 -1.37 5.76 11.10
N ALA A 106 -2.67 5.97 10.99
CA ALA A 106 -3.38 6.98 11.79
C ALA A 106 -3.30 6.68 13.29
N THR A 107 -3.50 5.42 13.71
CA THR A 107 -3.37 5.02 15.11
C THR A 107 -1.91 5.09 15.59
N ALA A 108 -0.95 4.73 14.75
CA ALA A 108 0.46 4.85 15.09
C ALA A 108 0.90 6.30 15.31
N LEU A 109 0.41 7.24 14.50
CA LEU A 109 0.68 8.68 14.71
C LEU A 109 0.09 9.18 16.04
N ASP A 110 -1.11 8.74 16.41
CA ASP A 110 -1.72 9.04 17.70
C ASP A 110 -0.93 8.43 18.87
N ASN A 111 -0.44 7.19 18.72
CA ASN A 111 0.44 6.53 19.69
C ASN A 111 1.76 7.31 19.88
N LEU A 112 2.42 7.71 18.79
CA LEU A 112 3.64 8.53 18.85
C LEU A 112 3.39 9.88 19.52
N ALA A 113 2.24 10.53 19.26
CA ALA A 113 1.86 11.78 19.90
C ALA A 113 1.65 11.64 21.42
N LYS A 114 1.31 10.43 21.89
CA LYS A 114 1.18 10.06 23.30
C LYS A 114 2.50 9.58 23.93
N GLY A 115 3.60 9.56 23.16
CA GLY A 115 4.91 9.10 23.63
C GLY A 115 5.08 7.57 23.65
N VAL A 116 4.22 6.82 22.95
CA VAL A 116 4.40 5.38 22.75
C VAL A 116 5.36 5.20 21.58
N GLU A 117 6.55 4.66 21.84
CA GLU A 117 7.59 4.43 20.84
C GLU A 117 7.41 3.11 20.07
N PRO A 118 7.97 2.98 18.86
CA PRO A 118 8.10 1.68 18.21
C PRO A 118 8.92 0.70 19.08
N PRO A 119 8.61 -0.61 19.08
CA PRO A 119 7.58 -1.26 18.25
C PRO A 119 6.16 -1.16 18.82
N ALA A 120 5.97 -0.63 20.04
CA ALA A 120 4.66 -0.55 20.68
C ALA A 120 3.70 0.37 19.89
N SER A 121 4.20 1.44 19.27
CA SER A 121 3.38 2.33 18.43
C SER A 121 2.68 1.59 17.28
N GLY A 122 3.37 0.62 16.66
CA GLY A 122 2.84 -0.19 15.58
C GLY A 122 2.08 -1.43 16.07
N HIS A 123 2.38 -1.92 17.26
CA HIS A 123 1.73 -3.09 17.88
C HIS A 123 0.38 -2.77 18.53
N ASP A 124 0.32 -1.70 19.33
CA ASP A 124 -0.88 -1.29 20.09
C ASP A 124 -1.84 -0.52 19.17
N ASN A 125 -2.24 -1.19 18.10
CA ASN A 125 -2.92 -0.66 16.95
C ASN A 125 -3.94 -1.68 16.44
N PRO A 126 -5.23 -1.31 16.26
CA PRO A 126 -6.27 -2.26 15.86
C PRO A 126 -6.08 -2.82 14.45
N HIS A 127 -5.24 -2.18 13.62
CA HIS A 127 -4.93 -2.58 12.26
C HIS A 127 -3.43 -2.87 12.06
N HIS A 128 -2.71 -3.26 13.12
CA HIS A 128 -1.27 -3.54 13.06
C HIS A 128 -0.87 -4.59 11.99
N PHE A 129 -1.79 -5.49 11.63
CA PHE A 129 -1.58 -6.58 10.67
C PHE A 129 -1.77 -6.19 9.19
N ASP A 130 -2.19 -4.96 8.90
CA ASP A 130 -2.44 -4.53 7.52
C ASP A 130 -1.16 -4.33 6.69
N ASP A 131 -1.34 -4.02 5.41
CA ASP A 131 -0.29 -3.93 4.39
C ASP A 131 0.31 -2.52 4.22
N ALA A 132 0.01 -1.57 5.13
CA ALA A 132 0.47 -0.19 4.99
C ALA A 132 2.00 -0.05 4.92
N ALA A 133 2.73 -0.86 5.70
CA ALA A 133 4.19 -0.88 5.68
C ALA A 133 4.77 -1.54 4.42
N ALA A 134 4.04 -2.42 3.74
CA ALA A 134 4.52 -3.11 2.54
C ALA A 134 4.77 -2.13 1.38
N VAL A 135 3.89 -1.14 1.21
CA VAL A 135 4.04 -0.07 0.22
C VAL A 135 5.37 0.67 0.39
N ARG A 136 5.69 1.05 1.64
CA ARG A 136 6.93 1.76 1.98
C ARG A 136 8.16 0.86 1.86
N ALA A 137 8.02 -0.43 2.15
CA ALA A 137 9.09 -1.41 2.03
C ALA A 137 9.64 -1.57 0.60
N VAL A 138 8.89 -1.16 -0.43
CA VAL A 138 9.40 -1.09 -1.81
C VAL A 138 10.62 -0.17 -1.92
N ALA A 139 10.65 0.97 -1.22
CA ALA A 139 11.82 1.86 -1.18
C ALA A 139 13.04 1.15 -0.56
N PHE A 140 12.83 0.46 0.56
CA PHE A 140 13.87 -0.27 1.27
C PHE A 140 14.44 -1.40 0.41
N GLY A 141 13.58 -2.23 -0.20
CA GLY A 141 13.99 -3.31 -1.09
C GLY A 141 14.77 -2.82 -2.30
N ALA A 142 14.31 -1.76 -2.97
CA ALA A 142 14.99 -1.19 -4.13
C ALA A 142 16.39 -0.63 -3.79
N LEU A 143 16.62 -0.26 -2.54
CA LEU A 143 17.90 0.23 -2.01
C LEU A 143 18.72 -0.85 -1.29
N GLY A 144 18.21 -2.08 -1.19
CA GLY A 144 18.85 -3.18 -0.46
C GLY A 144 18.98 -2.92 1.05
N ARG A 145 17.98 -2.25 1.65
CA ARG A 145 17.93 -1.90 3.07
C ARG A 145 16.84 -2.69 3.79
N ASP A 146 16.99 -2.87 5.10
CA ASP A 146 16.00 -3.52 5.96
C ASP A 146 14.84 -2.55 6.29
N PRO A 147 13.57 -2.90 6.01
CA PRO A 147 12.40 -2.08 6.34
C PRO A 147 11.92 -2.20 7.80
N ALA A 148 12.49 -3.09 8.62
CA ALA A 148 11.93 -3.43 9.94
C ALA A 148 11.65 -2.21 10.84
N ALA A 149 12.62 -1.30 10.95
CA ALA A 149 12.49 -0.10 11.79
C ALA A 149 11.38 0.85 11.30
N ASP A 150 11.06 0.86 10.00
CA ASP A 150 9.94 1.64 9.45
C ASP A 150 8.61 0.92 9.66
N ALA A 151 8.57 -0.38 9.40
CA ALA A 151 7.36 -1.18 9.55
C ALA A 151 6.86 -1.19 11.00
N GLN A 152 7.78 -1.33 11.97
CA GLN A 152 7.46 -1.34 13.40
C GLN A 152 6.89 -0.03 13.93
N VAL A 153 7.00 1.08 13.18
CA VAL A 153 6.32 2.32 13.57
C VAL A 153 4.82 2.15 13.49
N THR A 154 4.31 1.49 12.43
CA THR A 154 2.88 1.46 12.10
C THR A 154 2.23 0.10 12.21
N ASN A 155 3.02 -0.98 12.18
CA ASN A 155 2.54 -2.35 12.04
C ASN A 155 3.27 -3.29 13.02
N ALA A 156 2.70 -4.48 13.20
CA ALA A 156 3.27 -5.58 13.97
C ALA A 156 2.83 -6.93 13.38
N GLY A 157 3.47 -8.02 13.81
CA GLY A 157 3.14 -9.37 13.35
C GLY A 157 3.16 -9.50 11.83
N ASP A 158 2.06 -9.98 11.25
CA ASP A 158 1.88 -10.16 9.80
C ASP A 158 2.12 -8.87 8.99
N GLY A 159 1.82 -7.69 9.54
CA GLY A 159 2.07 -6.42 8.84
C GLY A 159 3.57 -6.11 8.69
N VAL A 160 4.39 -6.46 9.69
CA VAL A 160 5.86 -6.35 9.61
C VAL A 160 6.43 -7.43 8.70
N LEU A 161 5.93 -8.67 8.80
CA LEU A 161 6.33 -9.77 7.93
C LEU A 161 6.03 -9.46 6.45
N GLY A 162 4.87 -8.85 6.17
CA GLY A 162 4.50 -8.38 4.83
C GLY A 162 5.47 -7.32 4.29
N ALA A 163 5.90 -6.38 5.13
CA ALA A 163 6.91 -5.40 4.76
C ALA A 163 8.28 -6.04 4.46
N LEU A 164 8.72 -6.97 5.30
CA LEU A 164 9.97 -7.71 5.07
C LEU A 164 9.92 -8.53 3.77
N ALA A 165 8.82 -9.25 3.53
CA ALA A 165 8.61 -10.02 2.32
C ALA A 165 8.61 -9.15 1.06
N MET A 166 7.95 -7.98 1.12
CA MET A 166 7.95 -7.03 0.01
C MET A 166 9.34 -6.48 -0.28
N ALA A 167 10.10 -6.08 0.75
CA ALA A 167 11.48 -5.61 0.54
C ALA A 167 12.38 -6.71 -0.04
N ALA A 168 12.26 -7.95 0.43
CA ALA A 168 13.01 -9.10 -0.09
C ALA A 168 12.68 -9.38 -1.57
N ALA A 169 11.39 -9.40 -1.93
CA ALA A 169 10.96 -9.58 -3.32
C ALA A 169 11.47 -8.45 -4.23
N VAL A 170 11.34 -7.20 -3.80
CA VAL A 170 11.78 -6.05 -4.60
C VAL A 170 13.30 -6.04 -4.76
N ALA A 171 14.05 -6.32 -3.70
CA ALA A 171 15.51 -6.41 -3.77
C ALA A 171 15.96 -7.47 -4.79
N GLU A 172 15.36 -8.65 -4.75
CA GLU A 172 15.66 -9.74 -5.69
C GLU A 172 15.22 -9.39 -7.12
N ALA A 173 14.01 -8.84 -7.31
CA ALA A 173 13.52 -8.43 -8.62
C ALA A 173 14.41 -7.34 -9.26
N VAL A 174 14.86 -6.37 -8.48
CA VAL A 174 15.78 -5.33 -8.95
C VAL A 174 17.16 -5.91 -9.28
N SER A 175 17.63 -6.89 -8.50
CA SER A 175 18.93 -7.53 -8.70
C SER A 175 18.95 -8.47 -9.92
N SER A 176 18.01 -9.40 -10.02
CA SER A 176 18.02 -10.46 -11.02
C SER A 176 17.05 -10.23 -12.19
N GLY A 177 15.96 -9.51 -11.96
CA GLY A 177 14.85 -9.39 -12.91
C GLY A 177 13.96 -10.64 -12.98
N SER A 178 14.12 -11.59 -12.04
CA SER A 178 13.35 -12.84 -12.02
C SER A 178 12.18 -12.76 -11.06
N VAL A 179 10.96 -12.95 -11.59
CA VAL A 179 9.74 -13.03 -10.78
C VAL A 179 9.77 -14.25 -9.85
N ALA A 180 10.19 -15.41 -10.37
CA ALA A 180 10.27 -16.64 -9.58
C ALA A 180 11.20 -16.47 -8.36
N LYS A 181 12.39 -15.91 -8.55
CA LYS A 181 13.31 -15.64 -7.45
C LYS A 181 12.77 -14.60 -6.48
N ALA A 182 12.07 -13.57 -6.97
CA ALA A 182 11.44 -12.58 -6.09
C ALA A 182 10.38 -13.21 -5.17
N VAL A 183 9.58 -14.15 -5.69
CA VAL A 183 8.61 -14.92 -4.89
C VAL A 183 9.32 -15.82 -3.88
N GLU A 184 10.39 -16.51 -4.28
CA GLU A 184 11.21 -17.33 -3.37
C GLU A 184 11.81 -16.48 -2.25
N ALA A 185 12.34 -15.29 -2.57
CA ALA A 185 12.90 -14.36 -1.60
C ALA A 185 11.87 -13.84 -0.59
N ALA A 186 10.65 -13.54 -1.05
CA ALA A 186 9.54 -13.19 -0.16
C ALA A 186 9.14 -14.35 0.77
N LEU A 187 8.99 -15.56 0.23
CA LEU A 187 8.61 -16.73 1.04
C LEU A 187 9.67 -17.12 2.07
N ALA A 188 10.95 -16.91 1.76
CA ALA A 188 12.06 -17.23 2.65
C ALA A 188 12.04 -16.41 3.96
N VAL A 189 11.40 -15.25 3.98
CA VAL A 189 11.26 -14.42 5.19
C VAL A 189 9.93 -14.62 5.92
N LEU A 190 9.02 -15.44 5.38
CA LEU A 190 7.71 -15.71 5.97
C LEU A 190 7.69 -17.09 6.69
N PRO A 191 7.66 -17.10 8.04
CA PRO A 191 7.58 -18.34 8.81
C PRO A 191 6.32 -19.14 8.50
N GLU A 192 6.43 -20.46 8.41
CA GLU A 192 5.33 -21.35 8.03
C GLU A 192 4.18 -21.40 9.05
N ASP A 193 4.50 -21.14 10.32
CA ASP A 193 3.57 -21.14 11.45
C ASP A 193 2.80 -19.82 11.62
N THR A 194 2.97 -18.88 10.69
CA THR A 194 2.22 -17.61 10.64
C THR A 194 1.09 -17.67 9.61
N ALA A 195 0.02 -16.91 9.83
CA ALA A 195 -1.11 -16.88 8.90
C ALA A 195 -0.68 -16.38 7.52
N ILE A 196 0.11 -15.29 7.46
CA ILE A 196 0.69 -14.79 6.22
C ILE A 196 1.59 -15.81 5.51
N GLY A 197 2.45 -16.53 6.24
CA GLY A 197 3.36 -17.50 5.64
C GLY A 197 2.65 -18.76 5.14
N HIS A 198 1.65 -19.24 5.87
CA HIS A 198 0.77 -20.32 5.41
C HIS A 198 0.00 -19.90 4.15
N ASN A 199 -0.72 -18.76 4.22
CA ASN A 199 -1.58 -18.31 3.14
C ASN A 199 -0.80 -17.96 1.87
N ALA A 200 0.40 -17.40 1.98
CA ALA A 200 1.26 -17.13 0.82
C ALA A 200 1.62 -18.41 0.04
N ARG A 201 1.94 -19.50 0.76
CA ARG A 201 2.23 -20.81 0.14
C ARG A 201 0.99 -21.43 -0.48
N VAL A 202 -0.16 -21.36 0.19
CA VAL A 202 -1.46 -21.83 -0.35
C VAL A 202 -1.82 -21.08 -1.63
N ALA A 203 -1.67 -19.76 -1.65
CA ALA A 203 -1.95 -18.94 -2.82
C ALA A 203 -1.02 -19.27 -3.99
N LEU A 204 0.28 -19.45 -3.73
CA LEU A 204 1.24 -19.85 -4.75
C LEU A 204 0.91 -21.24 -5.32
N GLU A 205 0.57 -22.20 -4.46
CA GLU A 205 0.18 -23.53 -4.91
C GLU A 205 -1.08 -23.49 -5.78
N ALA A 206 -2.08 -22.69 -5.41
CA ALA A 206 -3.29 -22.50 -6.21
C ALA A 206 -2.96 -21.91 -7.60
N ALA A 207 -2.13 -20.86 -7.66
CA ALA A 207 -1.69 -20.25 -8.91
C ALA A 207 -0.92 -21.25 -9.81
N LEU A 208 -0.02 -22.05 -9.21
CA LEU A 208 0.72 -23.07 -9.95
C LEU A 208 -0.18 -24.17 -10.52
N ARG A 209 -1.20 -24.61 -9.75
CA ARG A 209 -2.17 -25.59 -10.23
C ARG A 209 -3.05 -25.05 -11.36
N ALA A 210 -3.39 -23.77 -11.31
CA ALA A 210 -4.20 -23.11 -12.34
C ALA A 210 -3.41 -22.71 -13.60
N GLY A 211 -2.07 -22.71 -13.54
CA GLY A 211 -1.19 -22.30 -14.63
C GLY A 211 -0.84 -20.80 -14.62
N ASP A 212 -1.71 -19.96 -14.05
CA ASP A 212 -1.44 -18.55 -13.76
C ASP A 212 -2.31 -18.02 -12.60
N PRO A 213 -1.96 -16.87 -11.99
CA PRO A 213 -2.72 -16.31 -10.87
C PRO A 213 -4.17 -15.92 -11.20
N PHE A 214 -4.49 -15.52 -12.43
CA PHE A 214 -5.86 -15.17 -12.82
C PHE A 214 -6.71 -16.42 -13.00
N GLY A 215 -6.14 -17.52 -13.48
CA GLY A 215 -6.79 -18.82 -13.53
C GLY A 215 -7.13 -19.40 -12.14
N ALA A 216 -6.50 -18.90 -11.08
CA ALA A 216 -6.77 -19.32 -9.70
C ALA A 216 -7.91 -18.53 -9.04
N VAL A 217 -8.41 -17.46 -9.67
CA VAL A 217 -9.57 -16.70 -9.19
C VAL A 217 -10.85 -17.38 -9.72
N PRO A 218 -11.80 -17.78 -8.84
CA PRO A 218 -13.02 -18.48 -9.25
C PRO A 218 -13.99 -17.63 -10.08
#